data_AF-A0AAW8ARX2-F1
#
_entry.id   AF-A0AAW8ARX2-F1
#
_cell.length_a   1.000
_cell.length_b   1.000
_cell.length_c   1.000
_cell.angle_alpha   90.00
_cell.angle_beta   90.00
_cell.angle_gamma   90.00
#
_symmetry.space_group_name_H-M   'P 1'
#
loop_
_entity.id
_entity.type
_entity.pdbx_description
1 polymer ?
#
loop_
_entity_poly.entity_id
_entity_poly.type
_entity_poly.pdbx_seq_one_letter_code
_entity_poly.pdbx_strand_id
1 'polypeptide(L)' 'LDRPCGALLAQGLDAGLLFSVTAERVVRLVPPLILSHDEAREIVARLVPLVKALLAQPKP' A
#
# COMPACT_ATOMS: atom_id res chain seq x y z
N LEU A 1 3.51 9.38 2.51
CA LEU A 1 3.31 9.16 3.96
C LEU A 1 4.27 10.06 4.71
N ASP A 2 3.94 10.43 5.94
CA ASP A 2 4.73 11.35 6.76
C ASP A 2 5.97 10.71 7.42
N ARG A 3 6.23 9.43 7.11
CA ARG A 3 7.31 8.61 7.68
C ARG A 3 7.74 7.52 6.67
N PRO A 4 8.93 6.91 6.86
CA PRO A 4 9.37 5.78 6.05
C PRO A 4 8.34 4.65 6.05
N CYS A 5 8.03 4.10 4.88
CA CYS A 5 7.01 3.08 4.69
C CYS A 5 7.49 1.88 3.86
N GLY A 6 8.81 1.68 3.76
CA GLY A 6 9.39 0.52 3.07
C GLY A 6 8.87 -0.83 3.58
N ALA A 7 8.54 -0.93 4.88
CA ALA A 7 7.93 -2.12 5.47
C ALA A 7 6.58 -2.51 4.85
N LEU A 8 5.85 -1.55 4.26
CA LEU A 8 4.59 -1.84 3.56
C LEU A 8 4.80 -2.73 2.34
N LEU A 9 5.99 -2.73 1.73
CA LEU A 9 6.25 -3.54 0.54
C LEU A 9 6.10 -5.04 0.84
N ALA A 10 6.71 -5.51 1.93
CA ALA A 10 6.61 -6.90 2.37
C ALA A 10 5.19 -7.25 2.84
N GLN A 11 4.58 -6.37 3.65
CA GLN A 11 3.20 -6.56 4.13
C GLN A 11 2.17 -6.57 2.99
N GLY A 12 2.40 -5.76 1.95
CA GLY A 12 1.60 -5.72 0.74
C GLY A 12 1.69 -7.04 -0.03
N LEU A 13 2.90 -7.57 -0.19
CA LEU A 13 3.14 -8.86 -0.83
C LEU A 13 2.39 -9.99 -0.11
N ASP A 14 2.45 -10.03 1.23
CA ASP A 14 1.72 -11.01 2.04
C ASP A 14 0.19 -10.87 1.90
N ALA A 15 -0.29 -9.64 1.67
CA ALA A 15 -1.70 -9.35 1.40
C ALA A 15 -2.11 -9.57 -0.07
N GLY A 16 -1.20 -10.05 -0.92
CA GLY A 16 -1.45 -10.31 -2.35
C GLY A 16 -1.43 -9.04 -3.22
N LEU A 17 -0.83 -7.95 -2.75
CA LEU A 17 -0.67 -6.69 -3.48
C LEU A 17 0.79 -6.46 -3.89
N LEU A 18 0.99 -6.15 -5.16
CA LEU A 18 2.28 -5.71 -5.69
C LEU A 18 2.24 -4.20 -5.97
N PHE A 19 3.16 -3.48 -5.35
CA PHE A 19 3.34 -2.04 -5.55
C PHE A 19 4.79 -1.66 -5.27
N SER A 20 5.14 -0.40 -5.54
CA SER A 20 6.46 0.14 -5.20
C SER A 20 6.37 1.23 -4.15
N VAL A 21 7.45 1.40 -3.37
CA VAL A 21 7.63 2.55 -2.49
C VAL A 21 8.78 3.38 -3.05
N THR A 22 8.50 4.64 -3.39
CA THR A 22 9.49 5.58 -3.90
C THR A 22 9.81 6.65 -2.87
N ALA A 23 11.06 7.13 -2.87
CA ALA A 23 11.56 8.09 -1.87
C ALA A 23 11.23 7.69 -0.43
N GLU A 24 11.23 6.37 -0.17
CA GLU A 24 10.91 5.72 1.11
C GLU A 24 9.53 6.01 1.70
N ARG A 25 8.73 6.89 1.10
CA ARG A 25 7.52 7.45 1.71
C ARG A 25 6.29 7.45 0.80
N VAL A 26 6.45 7.20 -0.50
CA VAL A 26 5.38 7.32 -1.49
C VAL A 26 5.03 5.94 -2.04
N VAL A 27 3.81 5.48 -1.76
CA VAL A 27 3.26 4.22 -2.31
C VAL A 27 2.77 4.48 -3.73
N ARG A 28 3.23 3.68 -4.69
CA ARG A 28 2.84 3.76 -6.11
C ARG A 28 2.14 2.49 -6.54
N LEU A 29 0.87 2.63 -6.91
CA LEU A 29 0.06 1.60 -7.54
C LEU A 29 0.09 1.81 -9.05
N VAL A 30 0.38 0.74 -9.80
CA VAL A 30 0.36 0.73 -11.27
C VAL A 30 -0.54 -0.42 -11.73
N PRO A 31 -1.86 -0.31 -11.54
CA PRO A 31 -2.80 -1.32 -12.04
C PRO A 31 -2.90 -1.27 -13.57
N PRO A 32 -3.39 -2.33 -14.21
CA PRO A 32 -3.68 -2.31 -15.64
C PRO A 32 -4.77 -1.28 -15.97
N LEU A 33 -4.73 -0.72 -17.19
CA LEU A 33 -5.70 0.31 -17.63
C LEU A 33 -7.14 -0.22 -17.80
N ILE A 34 -7.31 -1.54 -17.75
CA ILE A 34 -8.60 -2.24 -17.86
C ILE A 34 -9.21 -2.61 -16.49
N LEU A 35 -8.66 -2.06 -15.39
CA LEU A 35 -9.13 -2.29 -14.03
C LEU A 35 -10.62 -1.92 -13.87
N SER A 36 -11.40 -2.84 -13.32
CA SER A 36 -12.79 -2.61 -12.95
C SER A 36 -12.93 -1.86 -11.61
N HIS A 37 -14.10 -1.32 -11.35
CA HIS A 37 -14.40 -0.66 -10.07
C HIS A 37 -14.35 -1.64 -8.88
N ASP A 38 -14.66 -2.91 -9.10
CA ASP A 38 -14.66 -3.92 -8.03
C ASP A 38 -13.22 -4.28 -7.63
N GLU A 39 -12.35 -4.54 -8.62
CA GLU A 39 -10.92 -4.76 -8.39
C GLU A 39 -10.26 -3.55 -7.72
N ALA A 40 -10.64 -2.33 -8.11
CA ALA A 40 -10.17 -1.12 -7.44
C ALA A 40 -10.56 -1.07 -5.96
N ARG A 41 -11.80 -1.48 -5.63
CA ARG A 41 -12.24 -1.58 -4.23
C ARG A 41 -11.46 -2.64 -3.47
N GLU A 42 -11.18 -3.78 -4.08
CA GLU A 42 -10.40 -4.85 -3.44
C GLU A 42 -8.98 -4.38 -3.10
N ILE A 43 -8.31 -3.70 -4.04
CA ILE A 43 -6.98 -3.11 -3.82
C ILE A 43 -7.02 -2.16 -2.62
N VAL A 44 -8.00 -1.27 -2.57
CA VAL A 44 -8.18 -0.31 -1.46
C VAL A 44 -8.48 -1.05 -0.15
N ALA A 45 -9.36 -2.05 -0.17
CA ALA A 45 -9.74 -2.82 1.01
C ALA A 45 -8.54 -3.55 1.64
N ARG A 46 -7.60 -4.02 0.82
CA ARG A 46 -6.36 -4.67 1.27
C ARG A 46 -5.29 -3.66 1.71
N LEU A 47 -5.10 -2.56 0.99
CA LEU A 47 -4.02 -1.60 1.25
C LEU A 47 -4.29 -0.68 2.45
N VAL A 48 -5.53 -0.21 2.60
CA VAL A 48 -5.89 0.78 3.63
C VAL A 48 -5.60 0.28 5.06
N PRO A 49 -5.94 -0.96 5.44
CA PRO A 49 -5.59 -1.50 6.77
C PRO A 49 -4.09 -1.48 7.05
N LEU A 50 -3.26 -1.84 6.06
CA LEU A 50 -1.80 -1.85 6.19
C LEU A 50 -1.25 -0.44 6.44
N VAL A 51 -1.71 0.54 5.66
CA VAL A 51 -1.31 1.95 5.82
C VAL A 51 -1.76 2.47 7.19
N LYS A 52 -2.99 2.20 7.61
CA LYS A 52 -3.49 2.61 8.93
C LYS A 52 -2.69 1.99 10.07
N ALA A 53 -2.39 0.69 9.99
CA ALA A 53 -1.58 -0.01 10.98
C ALA A 53 -0.15 0.57 11.07
N LEU A 54 0.46 0.95 9.94
CA LEU A 54 1.75 1.65 9.93
C LEU A 54 1.67 3.02 10.62
N LEU A 55 0.63 3.80 10.31
CA LEU A 55 0.49 5.16 10.85
C LEU A 55 0.14 5.18 12.34
N ALA A 56 -0.52 4.14 12.84
CA ALA A 56 -0.84 3.96 14.26
C ALA A 56 0.39 3.61 15.12
N GLN A 57 1.46 3.09 14.50
CA GLN A 57 2.72 2.86 15.20
C GLN A 57 3.42 4.18 15.54
N PRO A 58 4.22 4.23 16.62
CA PRO A 58 5.05 5.39 16.92
C PRO A 58 5.93 5.79 15.73
N LYS A 59 6.15 7.09 15.54
CA LYS A 59 7.10 7.55 14.53
C LYS A 59 8.51 7.10 14.94
N PRO A 60 9.31 6.52 14.03
CA PRO A 60 10.73 6.33 14.28
C PRO A 60 11.46 7.66 14.38
#